data_AF-A0A7U9MPC9-F1
#
_entry.id   AF-A0A7U9MPC9-F1
#
_cell.length_a   1.000
_cell.length_b   1.000
_cell.length_c   1.000
_cell.angle_alpha   90.00
_cell.angle_beta   90.00
_cell.angle_gamma   90.00
#
_symmetry.space_group_name_H-M   'P 1'
#
loop_
_entity.id
_entity.type
_entity.pdbx_description
1 polymer ?
#
loop_
_entity_poly.entity_id
_entity_poly.type
_entity_poly.pdbx_seq_one_letter_code
_entity_poly.pdbx_strand_id
1 'polypeptide(L)'
;MGSNEKAALIKRLSAYIENTENEEYFQSMFSLEEQNILQTVAEFEKMRWKHNEKLKEISSMTKSRKIDTIFQIKEQERVVSFKLREQLIEQMNSLLRQRSINAWMDILTWYHLLKHKKLAVDKFWEFFVLEIMLKAFYEELKLMDMGRGHVSVLLLCSMEELTETYYKIVFLLRRIEYDVEPKDEILYFMAEKKLSLTVIETILHNSQIYNIKKIERALESWMG
;
A
#
# COMPACT_ATOMS: atom_id res chain seq x y z
N MET A 1 27.67 3.05 -5.96
CA MET A 1 26.99 2.74 -7.24
C MET A 1 25.47 2.91 -7.17
N GLY A 2 24.77 2.49 -6.11
CA GLY A 2 23.30 2.55 -6.06
C GLY A 2 22.63 3.91 -5.75
N SER A 3 23.13 5.08 -6.15
CA SER A 3 22.38 6.35 -6.02
C SER A 3 21.76 6.78 -7.36
N ASN A 4 22.48 6.54 -8.46
CA ASN A 4 22.04 6.89 -9.81
C ASN A 4 20.90 6.00 -10.33
N GLU A 5 20.88 4.70 -10.00
CA GLU A 5 19.80 3.78 -10.43
C GLU A 5 18.45 4.11 -9.78
N LYS A 6 18.47 4.78 -8.62
CA LYS A 6 17.30 5.11 -7.78
C LYS A 6 16.58 6.36 -8.24
N ALA A 7 17.33 7.45 -8.43
CA ALA A 7 16.82 8.65 -9.10
C ALA A 7 16.31 8.27 -10.51
N ALA A 8 16.94 7.28 -11.15
CA ALA A 8 16.46 6.73 -12.40
C ALA A 8 15.12 5.99 -12.27
N LEU A 9 14.84 5.16 -11.25
CA LEU A 9 13.52 4.51 -11.12
C LEU A 9 12.38 5.53 -10.93
N ILE A 10 12.56 6.48 -10.00
CA ILE A 10 11.60 7.55 -9.76
C ILE A 10 11.39 8.36 -11.05
N LYS A 11 12.47 8.76 -11.72
CA LYS A 11 12.39 9.51 -12.98
C LYS A 11 11.75 8.71 -14.12
N ARG A 12 12.02 7.39 -14.21
CA ARG A 12 11.45 6.48 -15.20
C ARG A 12 9.95 6.30 -14.99
N LEU A 13 9.50 6.06 -13.75
CA LEU A 13 8.08 5.91 -13.42
C LEU A 13 7.33 7.24 -13.55
N SER A 14 7.90 8.37 -13.15
CA SER A 14 7.32 9.70 -13.41
C SER A 14 7.22 9.99 -14.91
N ALA A 15 8.25 9.66 -15.71
CA ALA A 15 8.19 9.80 -17.16
C ALA A 15 7.13 8.89 -17.80
N TYR A 16 6.92 7.68 -17.27
CA TYR A 16 5.82 6.80 -17.69
C TYR A 16 4.45 7.37 -17.34
N ILE A 17 4.29 7.98 -16.16
CA ILE A 17 3.06 8.67 -15.75
C ILE A 17 2.74 9.82 -16.71
N GLU A 18 3.76 10.54 -17.18
CA GLU A 18 3.64 11.71 -18.05
C GLU A 18 3.52 11.36 -19.55
N ASN A 19 4.08 10.24 -20.02
CA ASN A 19 4.10 9.85 -21.44
C ASN A 19 3.85 8.35 -21.65
N THR A 20 2.58 7.94 -21.73
CA THR A 20 2.18 6.52 -21.82
C THR A 20 2.31 5.87 -23.20
N GLU A 21 2.71 6.61 -24.25
CA GLU A 21 2.57 6.16 -25.66
C GLU A 21 3.82 5.51 -26.28
N ASN A 22 4.95 5.43 -25.57
CA ASN A 22 6.25 4.99 -26.14
C ASN A 22 6.72 3.61 -25.60
N GLU A 23 6.03 2.53 -25.98
CA GLU A 23 6.27 1.15 -25.48
C GLU A 23 7.72 0.64 -25.70
N GLU A 24 8.38 0.93 -26.83
CA GLU A 24 9.77 0.47 -27.10
C GLU A 24 10.82 1.15 -26.21
N TYR A 25 10.61 2.41 -25.82
CA TYR A 25 11.53 3.15 -24.95
C TYR A 25 11.52 2.58 -23.52
N PHE A 26 10.35 2.14 -23.04
CA PHE A 26 10.16 1.63 -21.68
C PHE A 26 10.66 0.19 -21.48
N GLN A 27 10.69 -0.65 -22.52
CA GLN A 27 11.18 -2.03 -22.44
C GLN A 27 12.68 -2.15 -22.09
N SER A 28 13.48 -1.12 -22.38
CA SER A 28 14.90 -1.08 -22.00
C SER A 28 15.14 -0.57 -20.57
N MET A 29 14.10 -0.06 -19.92
CA MET A 29 14.20 0.75 -18.70
C MET A 29 13.66 0.10 -17.44
N PHE A 30 12.95 -1.02 -17.52
CA PHE A 30 12.32 -1.66 -16.36
C PHE A 30 12.73 -3.13 -16.25
N SER A 31 12.72 -3.71 -15.04
CA SER A 31 12.90 -5.16 -14.90
C SER A 31 11.73 -5.91 -15.54
N LEU A 32 11.88 -7.21 -15.79
CA LEU A 32 10.80 -8.01 -16.38
C LEU A 32 9.54 -7.97 -15.51
N GLU A 33 9.69 -8.01 -14.19
CA GLU A 33 8.60 -7.92 -13.22
C GLU A 33 7.90 -6.55 -13.29
N GLU A 34 8.68 -5.47 -13.34
CA GLU A 34 8.16 -4.11 -13.47
C GLU A 34 7.44 -3.91 -14.81
N GLN A 35 7.97 -4.46 -15.91
CA GLN A 35 7.32 -4.44 -17.22
C GLN A 35 5.99 -5.19 -17.21
N ASN A 36 5.92 -6.35 -16.56
CA ASN A 36 4.69 -7.14 -16.44
C ASN A 36 3.60 -6.38 -15.67
N ILE A 37 3.98 -5.63 -14.63
CA ILE A 37 3.07 -4.76 -13.88
C ILE A 37 2.58 -3.63 -14.78
N LEU A 38 3.49 -2.91 -15.44
CA LEU A 38 3.14 -1.79 -16.32
C LEU A 38 2.27 -2.22 -17.51
N GLN A 39 2.53 -3.39 -18.08
CA GLN A 39 1.68 -3.96 -19.12
C GLN A 39 0.27 -4.24 -18.59
N THR A 40 0.16 -4.83 -17.39
CA THR A 40 -1.14 -5.09 -16.76
C THR A 40 -1.89 -3.80 -16.43
N VAL A 41 -1.17 -2.74 -16.04
CA VAL A 41 -1.71 -1.38 -15.87
C VAL A 41 -2.26 -0.84 -17.20
N ALA A 42 -1.49 -0.94 -18.29
CA ALA A 42 -1.92 -0.49 -19.62
C ALA A 42 -3.12 -1.29 -20.15
N GLU A 43 -3.15 -2.61 -19.93
CA GLU A 43 -4.30 -3.48 -20.22
C GLU A 43 -5.56 -3.02 -19.47
N PHE A 44 -5.41 -2.69 -18.19
CA PHE A 44 -6.50 -2.17 -17.39
C PHE A 44 -7.02 -0.82 -17.90
N GLU A 45 -6.14 0.10 -18.30
CA GLU A 45 -6.53 1.39 -18.87
C GLU A 45 -7.28 1.22 -20.20
N LYS A 46 -6.75 0.39 -21.10
CA LYS A 46 -7.40 0.04 -22.37
C LYS A 46 -8.78 -0.57 -22.13
N MET A 47 -8.91 -1.47 -21.15
CA MET A 47 -10.20 -2.05 -20.74
C MET A 47 -11.16 -0.98 -20.22
N ARG A 48 -10.70 -0.09 -19.32
CA ARG A 48 -11.53 0.97 -18.73
C ARG A 48 -12.07 1.93 -19.79
N TRP A 49 -11.27 2.26 -20.80
CA TRP A 49 -11.71 3.05 -21.94
C TRP A 49 -12.84 2.35 -22.71
N LYS A 50 -12.66 1.06 -23.07
CA LYS A 50 -13.70 0.25 -23.74
C LYS A 50 -14.98 0.14 -22.89
N HIS A 51 -14.83 -0.02 -21.57
CA HIS A 51 -15.98 -0.08 -20.66
C HIS A 51 -16.73 1.24 -20.63
N ASN A 52 -16.04 2.38 -20.58
CA ASN A 52 -16.67 3.70 -20.63
C ASN A 52 -17.44 3.93 -21.93
N GLU A 53 -16.95 3.45 -23.06
CA GLU A 53 -17.69 3.48 -24.34
C GLU A 53 -18.97 2.63 -24.25
N LYS A 54 -18.85 1.37 -23.83
CA LYS A 54 -20.01 0.49 -23.64
C LYS A 54 -21.04 1.08 -22.66
N LEU A 55 -20.59 1.71 -21.57
CA LEU A 55 -21.47 2.35 -20.59
C LEU A 55 -22.28 3.52 -21.18
N LYS A 56 -21.77 4.22 -22.20
CA LYS A 56 -22.54 5.27 -22.91
C LYS A 56 -23.70 4.67 -23.72
N GLU A 57 -23.49 3.50 -24.29
CA GLU A 57 -24.49 2.75 -25.07
C GLU A 57 -25.57 2.10 -24.20
N ILE A 58 -25.34 1.91 -22.90
CA ILE A 58 -26.29 1.29 -21.96
C ILE A 58 -27.58 2.10 -21.81
N SER A 59 -27.57 3.41 -22.09
CA SER A 59 -28.76 4.26 -21.99
C SER A 59 -29.93 3.75 -22.86
N SER A 60 -29.64 3.21 -24.04
CA SER A 60 -30.63 2.73 -25.03
C SER A 60 -31.04 1.26 -24.87
N MET A 61 -30.43 0.51 -23.94
CA MET A 61 -30.66 -0.93 -23.79
C MET A 61 -31.91 -1.27 -22.93
N THR A 62 -32.39 -2.51 -23.02
CA THR A 62 -33.40 -3.05 -22.10
C THR A 62 -32.80 -3.34 -20.72
N LYS A 63 -33.61 -3.25 -19.65
CA LYS A 63 -33.14 -3.37 -18.26
C LYS A 63 -32.34 -4.67 -17.99
N SER A 64 -32.74 -5.81 -18.56
CA SER A 64 -32.00 -7.07 -18.44
C SER A 64 -30.61 -6.99 -19.09
N ARG A 65 -30.54 -6.53 -20.35
CA ARG A 65 -29.27 -6.35 -21.07
C ARG A 65 -28.35 -5.32 -20.38
N LYS A 66 -28.90 -4.27 -19.75
CA LYS A 66 -28.11 -3.32 -18.96
C LYS A 66 -27.40 -4.03 -17.80
N ILE A 67 -28.14 -4.85 -17.05
CA ILE A 67 -27.63 -5.59 -15.91
C ILE A 67 -26.52 -6.56 -16.35
N ASP A 68 -26.79 -7.37 -17.38
CA ASP A 68 -25.81 -8.34 -17.91
C ASP A 68 -24.51 -7.66 -18.38
N THR A 69 -24.64 -6.53 -19.08
CA THR A 69 -23.47 -5.75 -19.55
C THR A 69 -22.64 -5.21 -18.39
N ILE A 70 -23.29 -4.69 -17.34
CA ILE A 70 -22.60 -4.19 -16.14
C ILE A 70 -21.89 -5.34 -15.42
N PHE A 71 -22.53 -6.51 -15.29
CA PHE A 71 -21.90 -7.68 -14.67
C PHE A 71 -20.67 -8.15 -15.44
N GLN A 72 -20.74 -8.23 -16.76
CA GLN A 72 -19.58 -8.61 -17.59
C GLN A 72 -18.42 -7.62 -17.46
N ILE A 73 -18.72 -6.32 -17.45
CA ILE A 73 -17.74 -5.25 -17.21
C ILE A 73 -17.06 -5.43 -15.85
N LYS A 74 -17.84 -5.68 -14.79
CA LYS A 74 -17.31 -5.86 -13.44
C LYS A 74 -16.49 -7.13 -13.29
N GLU A 75 -16.89 -8.20 -13.96
CA GLU A 75 -16.15 -9.46 -13.98
C GLU A 75 -14.78 -9.31 -14.65
N GLN A 76 -14.72 -8.64 -15.81
CA GLN A 76 -13.46 -8.35 -16.49
C GLN A 76 -12.55 -7.44 -15.66
N GLU A 77 -13.11 -6.39 -15.05
CA GLU A 77 -12.36 -5.52 -14.11
C GLU A 77 -11.80 -6.31 -12.93
N ARG A 78 -12.56 -7.27 -12.41
CA ARG A 78 -12.15 -8.12 -11.29
C ARG A 78 -10.91 -8.94 -11.66
N VAL A 79 -10.95 -9.68 -12.76
CA VAL A 79 -9.85 -10.56 -13.19
C VAL A 79 -8.53 -9.78 -13.30
N VAL A 80 -8.53 -8.63 -13.97
CA VAL A 80 -7.31 -7.83 -14.13
C VAL A 80 -6.89 -7.16 -12.82
N SER A 81 -7.83 -6.74 -11.97
CA SER A 81 -7.50 -6.18 -10.65
C SER A 81 -6.80 -7.21 -9.76
N PHE A 82 -7.25 -8.48 -9.78
CA PHE A 82 -6.62 -9.55 -8.99
C PHE A 82 -5.23 -9.91 -9.53
N LYS A 83 -5.07 -10.04 -10.85
CA LYS A 83 -3.76 -10.23 -11.48
C LYS A 83 -2.77 -9.12 -11.08
N LEU A 84 -3.22 -7.86 -11.15
CA LEU A 84 -2.41 -6.72 -10.75
C LEU A 84 -2.05 -6.76 -9.26
N ARG A 85 -3.00 -7.12 -8.38
CA ARG A 85 -2.75 -7.30 -6.94
C ARG A 85 -1.64 -8.32 -6.69
N GLU A 86 -1.68 -9.49 -7.33
CA GLU A 86 -0.69 -10.55 -7.13
C GLU A 86 0.71 -10.10 -7.55
N GLN A 87 0.85 -9.56 -8.76
CA GLN A 87 2.13 -9.04 -9.28
C GLN A 87 2.72 -7.96 -8.38
N LEU A 88 1.87 -7.07 -7.85
CA LEU A 88 2.31 -6.02 -6.94
C LEU A 88 2.73 -6.58 -5.59
N ILE A 89 1.96 -7.50 -4.99
CA ILE A 89 2.34 -8.11 -3.72
C ILE A 89 3.70 -8.80 -3.85
N GLU A 90 3.95 -9.49 -4.96
CA GLU A 90 5.26 -10.08 -5.26
C GLU A 90 6.38 -9.04 -5.34
N GLN A 91 6.14 -7.94 -6.07
CA GLN A 91 7.10 -6.84 -6.17
C GLN A 91 7.36 -6.17 -4.81
N MET A 92 6.30 -5.90 -4.03
CA MET A 92 6.43 -5.33 -2.68
C MET A 92 7.20 -6.27 -1.77
N ASN A 93 6.91 -7.58 -1.80
CA ASN A 93 7.65 -8.57 -1.01
C ASN A 93 9.14 -8.61 -1.40
N SER A 94 9.45 -8.51 -2.69
CA SER A 94 10.84 -8.43 -3.16
C SER A 94 11.57 -7.20 -2.61
N LEU A 95 10.91 -6.04 -2.61
CA LEU A 95 11.45 -4.80 -2.06
C LEU A 95 11.57 -4.83 -0.53
N LEU A 96 10.53 -5.28 0.18
CA LEU A 96 10.50 -5.34 1.65
C LEU A 96 11.63 -6.23 2.21
N ARG A 97 11.94 -7.35 1.54
CA ARG A 97 13.05 -8.24 1.92
C ARG A 97 14.43 -7.56 1.91
N GLN A 98 14.60 -6.44 1.20
CA GLN A 98 15.86 -5.69 1.19
C GLN A 98 16.08 -4.89 2.48
N ARG A 99 15.04 -4.67 3.29
CA ARG A 99 15.11 -3.98 4.61
C ARG A 99 15.85 -2.64 4.57
N SER A 100 15.67 -1.89 3.49
CA SER A 100 16.40 -0.64 3.26
C SER A 100 15.45 0.52 3.02
N ILE A 101 15.85 1.72 3.46
CA ILE A 101 15.13 2.98 3.21
C ILE A 101 14.82 3.14 1.71
N ASN A 102 15.76 2.79 0.84
CA ASN A 102 15.59 2.95 -0.60
C ASN A 102 14.48 2.04 -1.14
N ALA A 103 14.45 0.78 -0.72
CA ALA A 103 13.39 -0.13 -1.14
C ALA A 103 12.00 0.36 -0.69
N TRP A 104 11.91 0.95 0.50
CA TRP A 104 10.68 1.58 0.98
C TRP A 104 10.27 2.83 0.19
N MET A 105 11.24 3.61 -0.32
CA MET A 105 10.96 4.71 -1.26
C MET A 105 10.47 4.20 -2.63
N ASP A 106 11.01 3.07 -3.11
CA ASP A 106 10.54 2.44 -4.34
C ASP A 106 9.09 1.91 -4.17
N ILE A 107 8.79 1.29 -3.03
CA ILE A 107 7.43 0.88 -2.63
C ILE A 107 6.48 2.09 -2.63
N LEU A 108 6.89 3.21 -2.04
CA LEU A 108 6.09 4.45 -2.02
C LEU A 108 5.79 4.95 -3.44
N THR A 109 6.78 4.87 -4.33
CA THR A 109 6.63 5.28 -5.74
C THR A 109 5.62 4.41 -6.47
N TRP A 110 5.73 3.08 -6.32
CA TRP A 110 4.75 2.14 -6.86
C TRP A 110 3.34 2.38 -6.30
N TYR A 111 3.23 2.57 -4.98
CA TYR A 111 1.95 2.87 -4.32
C TYR A 111 1.31 4.14 -4.89
N HIS A 112 2.09 5.21 -5.08
CA HIS A 112 1.59 6.46 -5.66
C HIS A 112 1.14 6.32 -7.11
N LEU A 113 1.89 5.60 -7.95
CA LEU A 113 1.48 5.30 -9.33
C LEU A 113 0.09 4.66 -9.36
N LEU A 114 -0.12 3.63 -8.53
CA LEU A 114 -1.39 2.89 -8.49
C LEU A 114 -2.54 3.75 -7.97
N LYS A 115 -2.30 4.51 -6.89
CA LYS A 115 -3.30 5.43 -6.32
C LYS A 115 -3.69 6.49 -7.34
N HIS A 116 -2.73 7.09 -8.05
CA HIS A 116 -2.98 8.08 -9.08
C HIS A 116 -3.82 7.51 -10.23
N LYS A 117 -3.47 6.31 -10.71
CA LYS A 117 -4.22 5.62 -11.76
C LYS A 117 -5.56 5.02 -11.27
N LYS A 118 -5.87 5.14 -9.97
CA LYS A 118 -7.06 4.57 -9.30
C LYS A 118 -7.18 3.06 -9.52
N LEU A 119 -6.04 2.37 -9.44
CA LEU A 119 -5.90 0.94 -9.69
C LEU A 119 -5.74 0.22 -8.36
N ALA A 120 -6.59 -0.78 -8.10
CA ALA A 120 -6.48 -1.82 -7.06
C ALA A 120 -6.32 -1.38 -5.58
N VAL A 121 -5.61 -0.27 -5.29
CA VAL A 121 -5.27 0.25 -3.96
C VAL A 121 -6.52 0.47 -3.10
N ASP A 122 -7.58 1.02 -3.68
CA ASP A 122 -8.82 1.29 -2.94
C ASP A 122 -9.73 0.04 -2.82
N LYS A 123 -9.37 -1.07 -3.46
CA LYS A 123 -10.21 -2.28 -3.54
C LYS A 123 -9.71 -3.41 -2.65
N PHE A 124 -8.43 -3.40 -2.28
CA PHE A 124 -7.80 -4.48 -1.53
C PHE A 124 -7.21 -3.96 -0.22
N TRP A 125 -7.48 -4.68 0.86
CA TRP A 125 -7.17 -4.25 2.21
C TRP A 125 -5.66 -4.26 2.49
N GLU A 126 -4.87 -5.07 1.78
CA GLU A 126 -3.42 -5.10 1.90
C GLU A 126 -2.78 -3.76 1.52
N PHE A 127 -3.33 -3.05 0.53
CA PHE A 127 -2.81 -1.75 0.11
C PHE A 127 -3.23 -0.62 1.06
N PHE A 128 -4.38 -0.76 1.73
CA PHE A 128 -4.73 0.13 2.84
C PHE A 128 -3.74 0.00 4.00
N VAL A 129 -3.37 -1.24 4.36
CA VAL A 129 -2.33 -1.46 5.37
C VAL A 129 -0.99 -0.91 4.93
N LEU A 130 -0.59 -1.16 3.68
CA LEU A 130 0.65 -0.62 3.12
C LEU A 130 0.70 0.90 3.21
N GLU A 131 -0.40 1.60 2.95
CA GLU A 131 -0.46 3.06 3.10
C GLU A 131 -0.15 3.51 4.53
N ILE A 132 -0.72 2.85 5.53
CA ILE A 132 -0.50 3.20 6.94
C ILE A 132 0.95 2.90 7.33
N MET A 133 1.51 1.79 6.85
CA MET A 133 2.91 1.44 7.10
C MET A 133 3.88 2.40 6.41
N LEU A 134 3.55 2.90 5.21
CA LEU A 134 4.31 3.95 4.53
C LEU A 134 4.25 5.29 5.28
N LYS A 135 3.13 5.62 5.93
CA LYS A 135 3.06 6.78 6.82
C LYS A 135 3.93 6.58 8.05
N ALA A 136 3.90 5.40 8.66
CA ALA A 136 4.72 5.08 9.83
C ALA A 136 6.22 5.16 9.49
N PHE A 137 6.61 4.61 8.34
CA PHE A 137 7.94 4.77 7.76
C PHE A 137 8.37 6.23 7.66
N TYR A 138 7.50 7.11 7.14
CA TYR A 138 7.81 8.52 6.97
C TYR A 138 7.97 9.26 8.30
N GLU A 139 7.11 8.98 9.29
CA GLU A 139 7.24 9.58 10.62
C GLU A 139 8.50 9.10 11.35
N GLU A 140 8.84 7.81 11.26
CA GLU A 140 10.10 7.30 11.81
C GLU A 140 11.34 7.88 11.11
N LEU A 141 11.27 8.09 9.79
CA LEU A 141 12.36 8.69 9.02
C LEU A 141 12.63 10.13 9.48
N LYS A 142 11.59 10.94 9.72
CA LYS A 142 11.74 12.28 10.29
C LYS A 142 12.42 12.26 11.65
N LEU A 143 12.03 11.33 12.52
CA LEU A 143 12.62 11.19 13.85
C LEU A 143 14.08 10.76 13.78
N MET A 144 14.42 9.85 12.85
CA MET A 144 15.80 9.43 12.58
C MET A 144 16.65 10.61 12.10
N ASP A 145 16.14 11.45 11.19
CA ASP A 145 16.84 12.64 10.69
C ASP A 145 17.11 13.68 11.80
N MET A 146 16.25 13.72 12.83
CA MET A 146 16.46 14.52 14.05
C MET A 146 17.38 13.85 15.07
N GLY A 147 17.93 12.67 14.76
CA GLY A 147 18.78 11.88 15.67
C GLY A 147 18.03 11.20 16.81
N ARG A 148 16.70 11.03 16.71
CA ARG A 148 15.80 10.61 17.80
C ARG A 148 15.17 9.23 17.60
N GLY A 149 15.77 8.33 16.83
CA GLY A 149 15.21 6.99 16.67
C GLY A 149 15.86 6.16 15.59
N HIS A 150 15.19 5.06 15.25
CA HIS A 150 15.51 4.19 14.13
C HIS A 150 14.20 3.88 13.37
N VAL A 151 14.33 3.45 12.11
CA VAL A 151 13.18 3.09 11.28
C VAL A 151 12.83 1.62 11.50
N SER A 152 11.96 1.35 12.47
CA SER A 152 11.64 -0.01 12.90
C SER A 152 10.83 -0.79 11.86
N VAL A 153 10.03 -0.12 11.02
CA VAL A 153 9.24 -0.79 9.98
C VAL A 153 10.11 -1.48 8.93
N LEU A 154 11.39 -1.13 8.79
CA LEU A 154 12.34 -1.82 7.90
C LEU A 154 12.53 -3.30 8.27
N LEU A 155 12.17 -3.71 9.48
CA LEU A 155 12.27 -5.09 9.94
C LEU A 155 11.15 -5.98 9.38
N LEU A 156 10.08 -5.39 8.85
CA LEU A 156 8.94 -6.09 8.26
C LEU A 156 9.25 -6.41 6.78
N CYS A 157 9.16 -7.69 6.42
CA CYS A 157 9.78 -8.25 5.22
C CYS A 157 8.79 -8.72 4.15
N SER A 158 7.50 -8.66 4.44
CA SER A 158 6.46 -9.06 3.49
C SER A 158 5.16 -8.29 3.75
N MET A 159 4.30 -8.22 2.73
CA MET A 159 2.94 -7.71 2.85
C MET A 159 2.13 -8.48 3.89
N GLU A 160 2.37 -9.78 4.04
CA GLU A 160 1.77 -10.61 5.09
C GLU A 160 2.22 -10.15 6.48
N GLU A 161 3.52 -9.95 6.70
CA GLU A 161 4.03 -9.44 7.99
C GLU A 161 3.51 -8.03 8.29
N LEU A 162 3.44 -7.15 7.29
CA LEU A 162 2.84 -5.81 7.45
C LEU A 162 1.38 -5.90 7.89
N THR A 163 0.62 -6.79 7.25
CA THR A 163 -0.81 -6.97 7.53
C THR A 163 -1.10 -7.61 8.88
N GLU A 164 -0.37 -8.66 9.24
CA GLU A 164 -0.45 -9.28 10.57
C GLU A 164 -0.09 -8.28 11.66
N THR A 165 1.01 -7.52 11.47
CA THR A 165 1.47 -6.51 12.42
C THR A 165 0.41 -5.42 12.61
N TYR A 166 -0.13 -4.90 11.50
CA TYR A 166 -1.20 -3.92 11.53
C TYR A 166 -2.42 -4.41 12.33
N TYR A 167 -2.96 -5.57 11.98
CA TYR A 167 -4.17 -6.07 12.63
C TYR A 167 -3.94 -6.46 14.09
N LYS A 168 -2.76 -6.99 14.42
CA LYS A 168 -2.42 -7.29 15.82
C LYS A 168 -2.38 -6.01 16.66
N ILE A 169 -1.79 -4.93 16.14
CA ILE A 169 -1.77 -3.62 16.83
C ILE A 169 -3.19 -3.08 16.96
N VAL A 170 -3.98 -3.04 15.88
CA VAL A 170 -5.38 -2.58 15.94
C VAL A 170 -6.20 -3.38 16.96
N PHE A 171 -6.02 -4.70 17.01
CA PHE A 171 -6.70 -5.57 17.97
C PHE A 171 -6.34 -5.20 19.42
N LEU A 172 -5.05 -5.01 19.71
CA LEU A 172 -4.59 -4.62 21.04
C LEU A 172 -5.09 -3.22 21.44
N LEU A 173 -5.08 -2.26 20.52
CA LEU A 173 -5.59 -0.90 20.77
C LEU A 173 -7.11 -0.90 21.03
N ARG A 174 -7.88 -1.72 20.29
CA ARG A 174 -9.33 -1.88 20.53
C ARG A 174 -9.65 -2.51 21.89
N ARG A 175 -8.80 -3.37 22.42
CA ARG A 175 -8.99 -3.90 23.78
C ARG A 175 -8.94 -2.80 24.83
N ILE A 176 -8.03 -1.84 24.67
CA ILE A 176 -7.97 -0.64 25.53
C ILE A 176 -9.26 0.17 25.40
N GLU A 177 -9.77 0.34 24.17
CA GLU A 177 -11.06 1.00 23.92
C GLU A 177 -12.20 0.35 24.71
N TYR A 178 -12.20 -0.98 24.83
CA TYR A 178 -13.18 -1.77 25.58
C TYR A 178 -12.81 -2.04 27.06
N ASP A 179 -11.93 -1.23 27.65
CA ASP A 179 -11.54 -1.33 29.08
C ASP A 179 -10.84 -2.66 29.45
N VAL A 180 -10.25 -3.34 28.46
CA VAL A 180 -9.40 -4.51 28.67
C VAL A 180 -7.95 -4.06 28.58
N GLU A 181 -7.22 -4.10 29.70
CA GLU A 181 -5.82 -3.68 29.79
C GLU A 181 -4.87 -4.75 29.17
N PRO A 182 -4.28 -4.51 27.98
CA PRO A 182 -3.37 -5.44 27.31
C PRO A 182 -1.92 -4.98 27.43
N LYS A 183 -1.57 -4.28 28.51
CA LYS A 183 -0.27 -3.60 28.68
C LYS A 183 0.91 -4.52 28.39
N ASP A 184 0.99 -5.65 29.09
CA ASP A 184 2.10 -6.60 28.94
C ASP A 184 2.15 -7.18 27.53
N GLU A 185 1.00 -7.43 26.91
CA GLU A 185 0.91 -7.96 25.55
C GLU A 185 1.41 -6.95 24.51
N ILE A 186 1.07 -5.67 24.66
CA ILE A 186 1.55 -4.60 23.78
C ILE A 186 3.06 -4.43 23.92
N LEU A 187 3.55 -4.33 25.15
CA LEU A 187 4.98 -4.15 25.42
C LEU A 187 5.79 -5.37 24.92
N TYR A 188 5.29 -6.59 25.16
CA TYR A 188 5.90 -7.81 24.65
C TYR A 188 5.93 -7.83 23.12
N PHE A 189 4.80 -7.52 22.47
CA PHE A 189 4.71 -7.51 21.01
C PHE A 189 5.65 -6.47 20.38
N MET A 190 5.72 -5.26 20.95
CA MET A 190 6.67 -4.23 20.52
C MET A 190 8.12 -4.70 20.66
N ALA A 191 8.47 -5.31 21.78
CA ALA A 191 9.84 -5.80 22.02
C ALA A 191 10.19 -6.96 21.07
N GLU A 192 9.28 -7.91 20.87
CA GLU A 192 9.45 -9.06 19.99
C GLU A 192 9.65 -8.62 18.54
N LYS A 193 8.78 -7.73 18.04
CA LYS A 193 8.86 -7.19 16.67
C LYS A 193 9.85 -6.04 16.52
N LYS A 194 10.43 -5.57 17.63
CA LYS A 194 11.32 -4.39 17.72
C LYS A 194 10.69 -3.15 17.08
N LEU A 195 9.39 -2.95 17.27
CA LEU A 195 8.65 -1.81 16.71
C LEU A 195 8.77 -0.59 17.61
N SER A 196 8.87 0.58 17.00
CA SER A 196 8.82 1.85 17.72
C SER A 196 7.40 2.21 18.14
N LEU A 197 7.28 3.08 19.14
CA LEU A 197 5.99 3.66 19.53
C LEU A 197 5.34 4.46 18.37
N THR A 198 6.14 5.13 17.54
CA THR A 198 5.67 5.87 16.37
C THR A 198 4.85 5.02 15.42
N VAL A 199 5.18 3.74 15.26
CA VAL A 199 4.37 2.81 14.44
C VAL A 199 2.99 2.59 15.04
N ILE A 200 2.92 2.38 16.36
CA ILE A 200 1.63 2.18 17.06
C ILE A 200 0.79 3.45 17.01
N GLU A 201 1.38 4.62 17.29
CA GLU A 201 0.69 5.91 17.21
C GLU A 201 0.16 6.16 15.81
N THR A 202 0.97 5.90 14.79
CA THR A 202 0.54 6.06 13.39
C THR A 202 -0.64 5.15 13.07
N ILE A 203 -0.61 3.88 13.51
CA ILE A 203 -1.73 2.96 13.33
C ILE A 203 -2.97 3.44 14.08
N LEU A 204 -2.83 3.87 15.34
CA LEU A 204 -3.92 4.41 16.15
C LEU A 204 -4.62 5.55 15.42
N HIS A 205 -3.87 6.55 14.94
CA HIS A 205 -4.44 7.73 14.26
C HIS A 205 -5.03 7.47 12.88
N ASN A 206 -4.63 6.38 12.22
CA ASN A 206 -5.11 6.03 10.88
C ASN A 206 -6.10 4.84 10.88
N SER A 207 -6.39 4.29 12.06
CA SER A 207 -7.35 3.19 12.23
C SER A 207 -8.74 3.73 12.59
N GLN A 208 -9.78 2.94 12.29
CA GLN A 208 -11.17 3.24 12.68
C GLN A 208 -11.39 2.86 14.16
N ILE A 209 -10.70 3.55 15.06
CA ILE A 209 -10.85 3.47 16.51
C ILE A 209 -11.46 4.79 16.99
N TYR A 210 -12.49 4.72 17.83
CA TYR A 210 -13.29 5.89 18.17
C TYR A 210 -12.69 6.71 19.32
N ASN A 211 -12.15 6.04 20.35
CA ASN A 211 -11.66 6.71 21.54
C ASN A 211 -10.12 6.85 21.58
N ILE A 212 -9.56 7.57 20.61
CA ILE A 212 -8.10 7.79 20.48
C ILE A 212 -7.49 8.35 21.78
N LYS A 213 -8.09 9.39 22.39
CA LYS A 213 -7.59 10.03 23.62
C LYS A 213 -7.52 9.11 24.83
N LYS A 214 -8.38 8.10 24.91
CA LYS A 214 -8.31 7.08 25.97
C LYS A 214 -7.08 6.22 25.78
N ILE A 215 -6.80 5.85 24.55
CA ILE A 215 -5.69 4.98 24.19
C ILE A 215 -4.36 5.71 24.33
N GLU A 216 -4.25 6.96 23.85
CA GLU A 216 -3.07 7.81 24.03
C GLU A 216 -2.68 7.90 25.51
N ARG A 217 -3.61 8.25 26.39
CA ARG A 217 -3.36 8.31 27.84
C ARG A 217 -2.88 6.98 28.42
N ALA A 218 -3.42 5.86 27.93
CA ALA A 218 -2.97 4.54 28.36
C ALA A 218 -1.54 4.26 27.90
N LEU A 219 -1.23 4.50 26.62
CA LEU A 219 0.11 4.30 26.05
C LEU A 219 1.15 5.21 26.75
N GLU A 220 0.84 6.50 26.94
CA GLU A 220 1.69 7.45 27.68
C GLU A 220 1.97 6.93 29.10
N SER A 221 0.95 6.46 29.82
CA SER A 221 1.11 5.94 31.18
C SER A 221 1.96 4.68 31.27
N TRP A 222 2.04 3.90 30.18
CA TRP A 222 2.79 2.65 30.14
C TRP A 222 4.21 2.83 29.64
N MET A 223 4.46 3.84 28.80
CA MET A 223 5.72 3.99 28.08
C MET A 223 6.62 5.10 28.62
N GLY A 224 6.08 6.05 29.40
CA GLY A 224 6.86 7.00 30.23
C GLY A 224 7.54 8.11 29.45
#